data_AF-A0A353NPY2-F1
#
_entry.id   AF-A0A353NPY2-F1
#
_cell.length_a   1.000
_cell.length_b   1.000
_cell.length_c   1.000
_cell.angle_alpha   90.00
_cell.angle_beta   90.00
_cell.angle_gamma   90.00
#
_symmetry.space_group_name_H-M   'P 1'
#
loop_
_entity.id
_entity.type
_entity.pdbx_description
1 polymer ?
#
loop_
_entity_poly.entity_id
_entity_poly.type
_entity_poly.pdbx_seq_one_letter_code
_entity_poly.pdbx_strand_id
1 'polypeptide(L)' 'LGFGSDFDGTDNLLAGIDDVTIYPELISFLKKRNYKDTTIRKICGENCLRVLNAVL' A
#
# COMPACT_ATOMS: atom_id res chain seq x y z
N LEU A 1 -5.98 -6.96 3.27
CA LEU A 1 -5.38 -6.27 2.10
C LEU A 1 -4.27 -5.34 2.61
N GLY A 2 -3.15 -5.29 1.91
CA GLY A 2 -2.03 -4.38 2.17
C GLY A 2 -1.20 -4.20 0.90
N PHE A 3 -0.23 -3.29 0.93
CA PHE A 3 0.75 -3.14 -0.15
C PHE A 3 1.95 -4.06 0.06
N GLY A 4 2.48 -4.60 -1.03
CA GLY A 4 3.72 -5.36 -1.08
C GLY A 4 4.33 -5.18 -2.46
N SER A 5 5.18 -4.17 -2.61
CA SER A 5 5.68 -3.71 -3.91
C SER A 5 6.90 -4.46 -4.40
N ASP A 6 7.63 -5.12 -3.49
CA ASP A 6 8.91 -5.78 -3.81
C ASP A 6 9.93 -4.84 -4.48
N PHE A 7 9.89 -3.54 -4.14
CA PHE A 7 10.90 -2.58 -4.58
C PHE A 7 12.29 -3.03 -4.09
N ASP A 8 13.30 -2.83 -4.93
CA ASP A 8 14.67 -3.32 -4.75
C ASP A 8 14.81 -4.86 -4.68
N GLY A 9 13.71 -5.61 -4.79
CA GLY A 9 13.68 -7.08 -4.84
C GLY A 9 13.58 -7.66 -6.25
N THR A 10 13.26 -6.83 -7.26
CA THR A 10 13.11 -7.23 -8.66
C THR A 10 13.45 -6.09 -9.61
N ASP A 11 13.99 -6.43 -10.79
CA ASP A 11 14.21 -5.46 -11.89
C ASP A 11 12.95 -5.25 -12.75
N ASN A 12 11.93 -6.10 -12.58
CA ASN A 12 10.70 -6.07 -13.37
C ASN A 12 9.57 -5.36 -12.63
N LEU A 13 9.60 -4.03 -12.67
CA LEU A 13 8.55 -3.18 -12.12
C LEU A 13 7.45 -2.87 -13.15
N LEU A 14 6.26 -2.51 -12.64
CA LEU A 14 5.15 -2.08 -13.47
C LEU A 14 5.44 -0.68 -14.03
N ALA A 15 5.16 -0.47 -15.33
CA ALA A 15 5.37 0.83 -15.96
C ALA A 15 4.60 1.95 -15.23
N GLY A 16 5.31 3.03 -14.87
CA GLY A 16 4.76 4.15 -14.10
C GLY A 16 4.71 3.89 -12.59
N ILE A 17 5.32 2.80 -12.11
CA ILE A 17 5.52 2.46 -10.70
C ILE A 17 7.00 2.11 -10.51
N ASP A 18 7.85 3.12 -10.64
CA ASP A 18 9.29 2.92 -10.75
C ASP A 18 9.98 2.83 -9.38
N ASP A 19 9.39 3.44 -8.34
CA ASP A 19 9.96 3.42 -6.99
C ASP A 19 8.91 3.70 -5.88
N VAL A 20 9.39 3.75 -4.63
CA VAL A 20 8.61 3.97 -3.41
C VAL A 20 7.86 5.32 -3.38
N THR A 21 8.22 6.29 -4.21
CA THR A 21 7.58 7.62 -4.23
C THR A 21 6.16 7.57 -4.79
N ILE A 22 5.71 6.46 -5.38
CA ILE A 22 4.38 6.30 -5.98
C ILE A 22 3.23 6.25 -4.95
N TYR A 23 3.52 5.91 -3.68
CA TYR A 23 2.47 5.63 -2.69
C TYR A 23 1.47 6.78 -2.45
N PRO A 24 1.87 8.06 -2.38
CA PRO A 24 0.92 9.17 -2.30
C PRO A 24 -0.06 9.23 -3.48
N GLU A 25 0.39 8.90 -4.69
CA GLU A 25 -0.46 8.89 -5.88
C GLU A 25 -1.46 7.71 -5.83
N LEU A 26 -1.01 6.52 -5.46
CA LEU A 26 -1.89 5.36 -5.25
C LEU A 26 -2.98 5.66 -4.22
N ILE A 27 -2.62 6.30 -3.10
CA ILE A 27 -3.59 6.72 -2.07
C ILE A 27 -4.58 7.73 -2.64
N SER A 28 -4.12 8.70 -3.44
CA SER A 28 -4.99 9.66 -4.14
C SER A 28 -5.98 8.96 -5.07
N PHE A 29 -5.55 7.94 -5.81
CA PHE A 29 -6.43 7.14 -6.66
C PHE A 29 -7.48 6.34 -5.88
N LEU A 30 -7.14 5.82 -4.70
CA LEU A 30 -8.12 5.16 -3.81
C LEU A 30 -9.15 6.17 -3.31
N LYS A 31 -8.72 7.37 -2.91
CA LYS A 31 -9.63 8.45 -2.50
C LYS A 31 -10.57 8.87 -3.64
N LYS A 32 -10.05 9.06 -4.85
CA LYS A 32 -10.85 9.38 -6.06
C LYS A 32 -11.90 8.31 -6.38
N ARG A 33 -11.67 7.06 -5.95
CA ARG A 33 -12.62 5.95 -6.09
C ARG A 33 -13.58 5.81 -4.90
N ASN A 34 -13.70 6.82 -4.04
CA ASN A 34 -14.57 6.85 -2.88
C ASN A 34 -14.31 5.74 -1.85
N TYR A 35 -13.07 5.25 -1.76
CA TYR A 35 -12.69 4.40 -0.63
C TYR A 35 -12.75 5.21 0.67
N LYS A 36 -13.37 4.64 1.69
CA LYS A 36 -13.42 5.24 3.03
C LYS A 36 -12.00 5.39 3.58
N ASP A 37 -11.75 6.48 4.29
CA ASP A 37 -10.44 6.72 4.92
C ASP A 37 -10.04 5.57 5.87
N THR A 38 -11.01 5.01 6.60
CA THR A 38 -10.82 3.81 7.43
C THR A 38 -10.32 2.60 6.64
N THR A 39 -10.77 2.41 5.40
CA THR A 39 -10.28 1.33 4.53
C THR A 39 -8.88 1.63 4.02
N ILE A 40 -8.60 2.89 3.66
CA ILE A 40 -7.28 3.31 3.18
C ILE A 40 -6.23 3.09 4.27
N ARG A 41 -6.48 3.52 5.51
CA ARG A 41 -5.55 3.30 6.63
C ARG A 41 -5.29 1.82 6.89
N LYS A 42 -6.33 0.98 6.79
CA LYS A 42 -6.18 -0.48 6.86
C LYS A 42 -5.22 -1.04 5.81
N ILE A 43 -5.30 -0.55 4.57
CA ILE A 43 -4.40 -0.97 3.48
C ILE A 43 -2.98 -0.44 3.71
N CYS A 44 -2.83 0.81 4.16
CA CYS A 44 -1.53 1.44 4.38
C CYS A 44 -0.74 0.87 5.57
N GLY A 45 -1.37 0.13 6.48
CA GLY A 45 -0.61 -0.50 7.56
C GLY A 45 -1.43 -1.12 8.69
N GLU A 46 -2.64 -0.63 9.00
CA GLU A 46 -3.35 -1.12 10.20
C GLU A 46 -3.67 -2.63 10.10
N ASN A 47 -3.89 -3.17 8.90
CA ASN A 47 -4.06 -4.61 8.72
C ASN A 47 -2.78 -5.40 9.01
N CYS A 48 -1.61 -4.86 8.64
CA CYS A 48 -0.31 -5.48 8.92
C CYS A 48 -0.01 -5.43 10.42
N LEU A 49 -0.15 -4.26 11.04
CA LEU A 49 0.03 -4.06 12.47
C LEU A 49 -0.88 -4.97 13.31
N ARG A 50 -2.15 -5.13 12.90
CA ARG A 50 -3.08 -6.06 13.57
C ARG A 50 -2.57 -7.49 13.57
N VAL A 51 -1.95 -7.95 12.47
CA VAL A 51 -1.40 -9.32 12.39
C VAL A 51 -0.12 -9.43 13.20
N LEU A 52 0.79 -8.45 13.08
CA LEU A 52 2.02 -8.42 13.87
C LEU A 52 1.71 -8.47 15.37
N ASN A 53 0.78 -7.66 15.86
CA ASN A 53 0.36 -7.65 17.27
C ASN A 53 -0.35 -8.93 17.73
N ALA A 54 -0.82 -9.77 16.82
CA ALA A 54 -1.48 -11.04 17.15
C ALA A 54 -0.49 -12.22 17.20
N VAL A 55 0.70 -12.05 16.63
CA VAL A 55 1.72 -13.10 16.47
C VAL A 55 2.95 -12.84 17.33
N LEU A 56 3.34 -11.57 17.49
CA LEU A 56 4.39 -11.11 18.39
C LEU A 56 3.85 -10.95 19.81
#